data_AF-A0AB37UCS0-F1
#
_entry.id   AF-A0AB37UCS0-F1
#
_cell.length_a   1.000
_cell.length_b   1.000
_cell.length_c   1.000
_cell.angle_alpha   90.00
_cell.angle_beta   90.00
_cell.angle_gamma   90.00
#
_symmetry.space_group_name_H-M   'P 1'
#
loop_
_entity.id
_entity.type
_entity.pdbx_description
1 polymer ?
#
loop_
_entity_poly.entity_id
_entity_poly.type
_entity_poly.pdbx_seq_one_letter_code
_entity_poly.pdbx_strand_id
1 'polypeptide(L)'
;MKPAWTRLAIALNAALLVSGTPVMAIPPAPTENTPTQPQPGEPPTFELETSASRLATIVEQRKKLIEADRLHQAGQHAEAEKLYREVKEPFTTPIEVKQRPEPIVDVTQLSPAGKVYWREAEAGIAQNLQTRTLVPLRLLVEQYPQFIPGHLQLAAVLNKQGHPEEAIDVLERATSLYPDRPELVKAKIEAFVAEKKWMEASIAARRFAILNPNQPSTAEFTQLADLHLENYTRHLRRKLRGNAIANVITGVAGYALTGSLLGPLSALQTGSMLLRGESSIGKSIAKDAREQLPMVEDKIVIDYVNEIGQKLAKVTGRDDFQYEFYVVLDDNLNAFALPGGKVFVNAGAIAKTESEAELAGLLAHELSHAVLSHGFQLAAEGNLLANVTQYIPYGGTVTNIFAMRYSRDMERQADALGTRLIAASGYAADGLRDLLVTLKEQDKRGEPPAWLSSHPPTGDRIRYVEELIQRNGYNRYTYEGVARHAEMKARVEKILIQKELITKKKHHR
;
A
#
# COMPACT_ATOMS: atom_id res chain seq x y z
N MET A 1 61.83 4.63 -15.44
CA MET A 1 61.87 4.38 -13.99
C MET A 1 60.57 3.70 -13.56
N LYS A 2 60.64 2.43 -13.19
CA LYS A 2 59.60 1.62 -12.52
C LYS A 2 60.33 0.75 -11.49
N PRO A 3 59.89 0.65 -10.23
CA PRO A 3 60.24 -0.48 -9.37
C PRO A 3 58.99 -1.37 -9.23
N ALA A 4 59.04 -2.68 -9.51
CA ALA A 4 59.84 -3.73 -8.88
C ALA A 4 59.45 -3.91 -7.40
N TRP A 5 58.51 -4.82 -7.15
CA TRP A 5 58.32 -5.46 -5.86
C TRP A 5 58.80 -6.91 -5.98
N THR A 6 59.80 -7.25 -5.18
CA THR A 6 60.40 -8.57 -5.14
C THR A 6 60.67 -8.92 -3.67
N ARG A 7 60.41 -10.21 -3.34
CA ARG A 7 61.05 -11.06 -2.30
C ARG A 7 60.38 -11.09 -0.91
N LEU A 8 60.23 -12.23 -0.23
CA LEU A 8 60.55 -13.64 -0.53
C LEU A 8 59.84 -14.60 0.46
N ALA A 9 59.54 -15.81 -0.05
CA ALA A 9 59.43 -17.15 0.54
C ALA A 9 59.79 -17.43 2.03
N ILE A 10 59.16 -18.47 2.58
CA ILE A 10 59.79 -19.72 3.08
C ILE A 10 58.75 -20.87 3.04
N ALA A 11 59.21 -22.05 2.65
CA ALA A 11 58.49 -23.33 2.57
C ALA A 11 58.69 -24.20 3.83
N LEU A 12 57.80 -25.16 4.11
CA LEU A 12 58.17 -26.58 4.33
C LEU A 12 56.97 -27.55 4.50
N ASN A 13 57.14 -28.72 3.86
CA ASN A 13 56.52 -30.06 3.89
C ASN A 13 55.54 -30.55 5.00
N ALA A 14 54.49 -31.23 4.48
CA ALA A 14 53.98 -32.58 4.77
C ALA A 14 54.19 -33.28 6.13
N ALA A 15 53.10 -33.78 6.74
CA ALA A 15 52.79 -35.24 6.84
C ALA A 15 51.52 -35.52 7.68
N LEU A 16 50.86 -36.62 7.31
CA LEU A 16 49.68 -37.31 7.83
C LEU A 16 49.53 -37.43 9.35
N LEU A 17 48.27 -37.52 9.82
CA LEU A 17 47.72 -38.62 10.66
C LEU A 17 46.30 -38.29 11.14
N VAL A 18 45.27 -38.93 10.57
CA VAL A 18 44.04 -39.27 11.33
C VAL A 18 43.66 -40.71 10.98
N SER A 19 43.50 -41.48 12.04
CA SER A 19 43.37 -42.93 12.16
C SER A 19 41.94 -43.45 12.09
N GLY A 20 41.77 -44.64 11.48
CA GLY A 20 40.95 -45.81 11.87
C GLY A 20 39.45 -45.63 12.19
N THR A 21 38.50 -46.12 11.38
CA THR A 21 37.97 -47.52 11.19
C THR A 21 36.51 -47.61 11.72
N PRO A 22 35.66 -48.60 11.37
CA PRO A 22 35.78 -49.67 10.37
C PRO A 22 34.61 -49.77 9.36
N VAL A 23 34.89 -50.49 8.27
CA VAL A 23 33.96 -51.06 7.29
C VAL A 23 33.18 -52.22 7.90
N MET A 24 31.86 -52.28 7.70
CA MET A 24 31.03 -53.43 8.04
C MET A 24 30.51 -54.13 6.78
N ALA A 25 30.51 -55.46 6.85
CA ALA A 25 30.30 -56.41 5.78
C ALA A 25 28.88 -56.43 5.20
N ILE A 26 28.81 -56.79 3.91
CA ILE A 26 27.60 -57.00 3.10
C ILE A 26 26.99 -58.38 3.43
N PRO A 27 25.70 -58.49 3.79
CA PRO A 27 24.99 -59.77 3.82
C PRO A 27 24.33 -60.11 2.46
N PRO A 28 24.07 -61.40 2.16
CA PRO A 28 23.61 -61.84 0.85
C PRO A 28 22.10 -61.57 0.60
N ALA A 29 21.76 -61.54 -0.69
CA ALA A 29 20.48 -61.09 -1.24
C ALA A 29 19.25 -61.93 -0.78
N PRO A 30 18.09 -61.29 -0.57
CA PRO A 30 16.79 -61.97 -0.58
C PRO A 30 16.24 -62.06 -2.01
N THR A 31 15.56 -63.17 -2.26
CA THR A 31 14.96 -63.65 -3.51
C THR A 31 13.96 -62.69 -4.14
N GLU A 32 13.96 -62.72 -5.48
CA GLU A 32 13.11 -61.99 -6.43
C GLU A 32 11.63 -61.92 -6.03
N ASN A 33 11.13 -60.70 -5.82
CA ASN A 33 9.74 -60.36 -6.08
C ASN A 33 9.72 -59.49 -7.34
N THR A 34 9.13 -60.03 -8.40
CA THR A 34 8.95 -59.40 -9.70
C THR A 34 8.35 -58.00 -9.56
N PRO A 35 9.05 -56.93 -10.00
CA PRO A 35 8.45 -55.61 -10.06
C PRO A 35 7.50 -55.57 -11.27
N THR A 36 6.22 -55.33 -11.01
CA THR A 36 5.28 -54.85 -12.03
C THR A 36 5.88 -53.61 -12.69
N GLN A 37 6.16 -53.68 -13.99
CA GLN A 37 6.65 -52.53 -14.74
C GLN A 37 5.68 -51.36 -14.57
N PRO A 38 6.15 -50.15 -14.20
CA PRO A 38 5.34 -48.96 -14.39
C PRO A 38 5.14 -48.79 -15.90
N GLN A 39 3.88 -48.73 -16.33
CA GLN A 39 3.58 -48.25 -17.67
C GLN A 39 4.24 -46.87 -17.85
N PRO A 40 4.86 -46.59 -19.01
CA PRO A 40 5.30 -45.24 -19.31
C PRO A 40 4.04 -44.36 -19.40
N GLY A 41 3.74 -43.65 -18.31
CA GLY A 41 2.79 -42.55 -18.37
C GLY A 41 3.29 -41.58 -19.41
N GLU A 42 2.42 -41.21 -20.35
CA GLU A 42 2.70 -40.14 -21.30
C GLU A 42 3.28 -38.93 -20.54
N PRO A 43 4.35 -38.31 -21.06
CA PRO A 43 4.80 -37.04 -20.49
C PRO A 43 3.59 -36.10 -20.52
N PRO A 44 3.37 -35.27 -19.47
CA PRO A 44 2.32 -34.27 -19.54
C PRO A 44 2.59 -33.43 -20.80
N THR A 45 1.68 -33.54 -21.76
CA THR A 45 1.63 -32.66 -22.93
C THR A 45 1.29 -31.27 -22.42
N PHE A 46 2.31 -30.55 -21.96
CA PHE A 46 2.27 -29.10 -22.04
C PHE A 46 2.33 -28.79 -23.53
N GLU A 47 1.15 -28.66 -24.15
CA GLU A 47 1.04 -27.96 -25.42
C GLU A 47 1.69 -26.59 -25.23
N LEU A 48 2.86 -26.43 -25.83
CA LEU A 48 3.47 -25.12 -26.03
C LEU A 48 2.51 -24.36 -26.95
N GLU A 49 1.51 -23.70 -26.36
CA GLU A 49 0.69 -22.73 -27.08
C GLU A 49 1.64 -21.83 -27.85
N THR A 50 1.53 -21.87 -29.17
CA THR A 50 2.30 -20.96 -30.02
C THR A 50 1.93 -19.52 -29.64
N SER A 51 2.86 -18.57 -29.80
CA SER A 51 2.57 -17.15 -29.57
C SER A 51 1.34 -16.67 -30.35
N ALA A 52 1.06 -17.26 -31.52
CA ALA A 52 -0.12 -16.96 -32.33
C ALA A 52 -1.42 -17.50 -31.71
N SER A 53 -1.41 -18.72 -31.15
CA SER A 53 -2.56 -19.30 -30.44
C SER A 53 -2.92 -18.46 -29.22
N ARG A 54 -1.93 -18.10 -28.40
CA ARG A 54 -2.13 -17.25 -27.22
C ARG A 54 -2.70 -15.87 -27.59
N LEU A 55 -2.19 -15.25 -28.65
CA LEU A 55 -2.70 -13.98 -29.15
C LEU A 55 -4.14 -14.09 -29.65
N ALA A 56 -4.49 -15.17 -30.35
CA ALA A 56 -5.87 -15.41 -30.79
C ALA A 56 -6.82 -15.55 -29.59
N THR A 57 -6.41 -16.28 -28.54
CA THR A 57 -7.17 -16.41 -27.29
C THR A 57 -7.40 -15.05 -26.62
N ILE A 58 -6.35 -14.24 -26.47
CA ILE A 58 -6.46 -12.89 -25.88
C ILE A 58 -7.43 -12.00 -26.68
N VAL A 59 -7.36 -12.05 -28.01
CA VAL A 59 -8.25 -11.27 -28.89
C VAL A 59 -9.71 -11.69 -28.71
N GLU A 60 -9.99 -12.99 -28.65
CA GLU A 60 -11.35 -13.50 -28.44
C GLU A 60 -11.89 -13.18 -27.04
N GLN A 61 -11.08 -13.34 -26.00
CA GLN A 61 -11.42 -12.92 -24.64
C GLN A 61 -11.78 -11.43 -24.59
N ARG A 62 -10.98 -10.58 -25.26
CA ARG A 62 -11.23 -9.15 -25.32
C ARG A 62 -12.54 -8.81 -26.03
N LYS A 63 -12.86 -9.47 -27.16
CA LYS A 63 -14.14 -9.29 -27.85
C LYS A 63 -15.33 -9.64 -26.97
N LYS A 64 -15.23 -10.72 -26.20
CA LYS A 64 -16.28 -11.12 -25.25
C LYS A 64 -16.47 -10.08 -24.15
N LEU A 65 -15.39 -9.51 -23.59
CA LEU A 65 -15.49 -8.43 -22.60
C LEU A 65 -16.13 -7.16 -23.19
N ILE A 66 -15.81 -6.81 -24.43
CA ILE A 66 -16.43 -5.67 -25.12
C ILE A 66 -17.95 -5.88 -25.30
N GLU A 67 -18.35 -7.08 -25.70
CA GLU A 67 -19.78 -7.41 -25.82
C GLU A 67 -20.47 -7.42 -24.45
N ALA A 68 -19.82 -7.96 -23.42
CA ALA A 68 -20.32 -7.93 -22.05
C ALA A 68 -20.52 -6.49 -21.55
N ASP A 69 -19.55 -5.59 -21.80
CA ASP A 69 -19.66 -4.16 -21.46
C ASP A 69 -20.84 -3.49 -22.18
N ARG A 70 -21.06 -3.82 -23.46
CA ARG A 70 -22.18 -3.31 -24.25
C ARG A 70 -23.53 -3.74 -23.66
N LEU A 71 -23.66 -5.01 -23.30
CA LEU A 71 -24.85 -5.56 -22.65
C LEU A 71 -25.06 -4.93 -21.26
N HIS A 72 -23.99 -4.77 -20.48
CA HIS A 72 -24.03 -4.16 -19.16
C HIS A 72 -24.54 -2.72 -19.24
N GLN A 73 -23.99 -1.91 -20.16
CA GLN A 73 -24.43 -0.54 -20.39
C GLN A 73 -25.88 -0.44 -20.90
N ALA A 74 -26.36 -1.47 -21.60
CA ALA A 74 -27.77 -1.58 -22.03
C ALA A 74 -28.72 -2.06 -20.91
N GLY A 75 -28.22 -2.30 -19.69
CA GLY A 75 -29.00 -2.80 -18.55
C GLY A 75 -29.27 -4.31 -18.57
N GLN A 76 -28.68 -5.05 -19.53
CA GLN A 76 -28.78 -6.50 -19.67
C GLN A 76 -27.73 -7.21 -18.79
N HIS A 77 -27.83 -6.97 -17.48
CA HIS A 77 -26.79 -7.37 -16.53
C HIS A 77 -26.59 -8.89 -16.42
N ALA A 78 -27.66 -9.68 -16.51
CA ALA A 78 -27.57 -11.14 -16.40
C ALA A 78 -26.87 -11.77 -17.61
N GLU A 79 -27.10 -11.25 -18.81
CA GLU A 79 -26.44 -11.67 -20.04
C GLU A 79 -24.97 -11.21 -20.07
N ALA A 80 -24.71 -9.98 -19.66
CA ALA A 80 -23.34 -9.46 -19.50
C ALA A 80 -22.52 -10.32 -18.52
N GLU A 81 -23.10 -10.65 -17.36
CA GLU A 81 -22.47 -11.45 -16.33
C GLU A 81 -22.02 -12.84 -16.84
N LYS A 82 -22.85 -13.49 -17.67
CA LYS A 82 -22.47 -14.77 -18.31
C LYS A 82 -21.20 -14.64 -19.14
N LEU A 83 -21.12 -13.61 -19.99
CA LEU A 83 -19.94 -13.36 -20.82
C LEU A 83 -18.71 -13.00 -20.00
N TYR A 84 -18.85 -12.20 -18.94
CA TYR A 84 -17.73 -11.93 -18.03
C TYR A 84 -17.21 -13.22 -17.38
N ARG A 85 -18.10 -14.12 -16.93
CA ARG A 85 -17.74 -15.39 -16.30
C ARG A 85 -17.06 -16.38 -17.25
N GLU A 86 -17.35 -16.30 -18.55
CA GLU A 86 -16.66 -17.12 -19.56
C GLU A 86 -15.21 -16.71 -19.81
N VAL A 87 -14.87 -15.45 -19.54
CA VAL A 87 -13.52 -14.90 -19.76
C VAL A 87 -12.69 -14.90 -18.48
N LYS A 88 -13.34 -14.60 -17.35
CA LYS A 88 -12.66 -14.42 -16.07
C LYS A 88 -12.43 -15.75 -15.39
N GLU A 89 -11.17 -16.18 -15.40
CA GLU A 89 -10.72 -17.32 -14.62
C GLU A 89 -11.11 -17.18 -13.14
N PRO A 90 -11.57 -18.27 -12.49
CA PRO A 90 -11.69 -18.31 -11.05
C PRO A 90 -10.36 -17.92 -10.41
N PHE A 91 -10.39 -17.25 -9.26
CA PHE A 91 -9.15 -17.00 -8.52
C PHE A 91 -8.50 -18.36 -8.21
N THR A 92 -7.24 -18.52 -8.60
CA THR A 92 -6.49 -19.80 -8.67
C THR A 92 -6.19 -20.44 -7.32
N THR A 93 -6.69 -19.89 -6.21
CA THR A 93 -6.39 -20.34 -4.86
C THR A 93 -7.66 -20.98 -4.26
N PRO A 94 -7.73 -22.32 -4.14
CA PRO A 94 -8.66 -22.96 -3.23
C PRO A 94 -8.42 -22.37 -1.83
N ILE A 95 -9.48 -21.96 -1.15
CA ILE A 95 -9.45 -21.32 0.16
C ILE A 95 -8.95 -22.34 1.22
N GLU A 96 -7.64 -22.56 1.31
CA GLU A 96 -6.97 -22.44 2.59
C GLU A 96 -6.59 -20.96 2.71
N VAL A 97 -7.60 -20.09 2.85
CA VAL A 97 -7.37 -18.78 3.44
C VAL A 97 -6.71 -19.13 4.76
N LYS A 98 -5.44 -18.75 4.96
CA LYS A 98 -4.92 -18.63 6.32
C LYS A 98 -5.77 -17.55 6.94
N GLN A 99 -6.96 -17.94 7.41
CA GLN A 99 -7.91 -17.04 8.02
C GLN A 99 -7.12 -16.39 9.13
N ARG A 100 -6.97 -15.07 9.01
CA ARG A 100 -6.55 -14.26 10.15
C ARG A 100 -7.36 -14.79 11.32
N PRO A 101 -6.72 -15.34 12.38
CA PRO A 101 -7.47 -16.02 13.41
C PRO A 101 -8.54 -15.10 13.96
N GLU A 102 -9.75 -15.60 14.12
CA GLU A 102 -10.84 -14.79 14.64
C GLU A 102 -10.43 -14.19 15.99
N PRO A 103 -10.71 -12.90 16.21
CA PRO A 103 -10.29 -12.23 17.42
C PRO A 103 -11.00 -12.83 18.63
N ILE A 104 -10.20 -13.14 19.63
CA ILE A 104 -10.62 -13.69 20.91
C ILE A 104 -10.77 -12.53 21.89
N VAL A 105 -11.97 -12.36 22.42
CA VAL A 105 -12.28 -11.37 23.47
C VAL A 105 -12.51 -12.02 24.83
N ASP A 106 -12.88 -13.30 24.84
CA ASP A 106 -13.11 -14.05 26.07
C ASP A 106 -11.90 -14.93 26.42
N VAL A 107 -11.41 -14.79 27.64
CA VAL A 107 -10.34 -15.60 28.22
C VAL A 107 -10.68 -17.10 28.16
N THR A 108 -11.96 -17.49 28.21
CA THR A 108 -12.38 -18.89 28.15
C THR A 108 -12.01 -19.58 26.83
N GLN A 109 -11.89 -18.81 25.75
CA GLN A 109 -11.53 -19.28 24.41
C GLN A 109 -10.02 -19.43 24.20
N LEU A 110 -9.19 -18.94 25.15
CA LEU A 110 -7.75 -19.19 25.13
C LEU A 110 -7.43 -20.67 25.38
N SER A 111 -6.32 -21.12 24.78
CA SER A 111 -5.70 -22.40 25.10
C SER A 111 -5.32 -22.46 26.60
N PRO A 112 -5.11 -23.66 27.17
CA PRO A 112 -4.60 -23.78 28.54
C PRO A 112 -3.30 -22.99 28.78
N ALA A 113 -2.38 -22.97 27.81
CA ALA A 113 -1.15 -22.19 27.89
C ALA A 113 -1.41 -20.67 27.86
N GLY A 114 -2.29 -20.20 26.97
CA GLY A 114 -2.70 -18.79 26.93
C GLY A 114 -3.35 -18.32 28.23
N LYS A 115 -4.21 -19.17 28.84
CA LYS A 115 -4.82 -18.90 30.15
C LYS A 115 -3.78 -18.78 31.27
N VAL A 116 -2.68 -19.54 31.21
CA VAL A 116 -1.58 -19.42 32.17
C VAL A 116 -0.89 -18.07 32.03
N TYR A 117 -0.54 -17.63 30.81
CA TYR A 117 0.07 -16.30 30.62
C TYR A 117 -0.83 -15.17 31.13
N TRP A 118 -2.13 -15.23 30.81
CA TRP A 118 -3.10 -14.25 31.29
C TRP A 118 -3.19 -14.21 32.82
N ARG A 119 -3.31 -15.38 33.48
CA ARG A 119 -3.39 -15.46 34.94
C ARG A 119 -2.12 -14.95 35.63
N GLU A 120 -0.94 -15.29 35.12
CA GLU A 120 0.33 -14.81 35.69
C GLU A 120 0.46 -13.29 35.53
N ALA A 121 0.06 -12.74 34.38
CA ALA A 121 0.00 -11.30 34.16
C ALA A 121 -0.91 -10.60 35.17
N GLU A 122 -2.15 -11.08 35.33
CA GLU A 122 -3.12 -10.51 36.28
C GLU A 122 -2.62 -10.59 37.72
N ALA A 123 -2.00 -11.70 38.12
CA ALA A 123 -1.38 -11.83 39.44
C ALA A 123 -0.21 -10.85 39.62
N GLY A 124 0.60 -10.64 38.59
CA GLY A 124 1.66 -9.64 38.56
C GLY A 124 1.12 -8.22 38.74
N ILE A 125 0.02 -7.88 38.06
CA ILE A 125 -0.65 -6.57 38.16
C ILE A 125 -1.19 -6.35 39.57
N ALA A 126 -1.89 -7.35 40.12
CA ALA A 126 -2.46 -7.29 41.47
C ALA A 126 -1.38 -7.10 42.55
N GLN A 127 -0.17 -7.65 42.33
CA GLN A 127 0.97 -7.54 43.23
C GLN A 127 1.91 -6.37 42.88
N ASN A 128 1.60 -5.59 41.84
CA ASN A 128 2.46 -4.52 41.31
C ASN A 128 3.89 -4.98 40.98
N LEU A 129 4.04 -6.21 40.47
CA LEU A 129 5.31 -6.82 40.09
C LEU A 129 5.54 -6.68 38.58
N GLN A 130 6.44 -5.79 38.17
CA GLN A 130 6.68 -5.46 36.76
C GLN A 130 7.04 -6.67 35.91
N THR A 131 8.05 -7.47 36.30
CA THR A 131 8.50 -8.63 35.53
C THR A 131 7.42 -9.71 35.40
N ARG A 132 6.65 -9.95 36.49
CA ARG A 132 5.54 -10.91 36.47
C ARG A 132 4.33 -10.41 35.69
N THR A 133 4.30 -9.13 35.31
CA THR A 133 3.27 -8.55 34.45
C THR A 133 3.71 -8.55 32.98
N LEU A 134 4.84 -7.90 32.68
CA LEU A 134 5.25 -7.63 31.31
C LEU A 134 5.67 -8.88 30.54
N VAL A 135 6.41 -9.80 31.18
CA VAL A 135 6.91 -11.00 30.48
C VAL A 135 5.75 -11.90 30.04
N PRO A 136 4.77 -12.25 30.90
CA PRO A 136 3.63 -13.04 30.46
C PRO A 136 2.76 -12.32 29.43
N LEU A 137 2.54 -11.00 29.56
CA LEU A 137 1.76 -10.24 28.56
C LEU A 137 2.45 -10.19 27.19
N ARG A 138 3.77 -9.98 27.14
CA ARG A 138 4.53 -10.00 25.88
C ARG A 138 4.44 -11.36 25.19
N LEU A 139 4.63 -12.45 25.94
CA LEU A 139 4.48 -13.81 25.41
C LEU A 139 3.04 -14.09 24.95
N LEU A 140 2.05 -13.59 25.70
CA LEU A 140 0.64 -13.75 25.35
C LEU A 140 0.33 -13.10 24.00
N VAL A 141 0.73 -11.84 23.78
CA VAL A 141 0.43 -11.14 22.52
C VAL A 141 1.25 -11.66 21.34
N GLU A 142 2.43 -12.22 21.59
CA GLU A 142 3.27 -12.82 20.54
C GLU A 142 2.73 -14.17 20.08
N GLN A 143 2.34 -15.04 21.02
CA GLN A 143 1.88 -16.40 20.74
C GLN A 143 0.38 -16.46 20.40
N TYR A 144 -0.41 -15.52 20.94
CA TYR A 144 -1.85 -15.43 20.75
C TYR A 144 -2.24 -14.02 20.29
N PRO A 145 -1.75 -13.57 19.12
CA PRO A 145 -1.99 -12.21 18.64
C PRO A 145 -3.48 -11.89 18.41
N GLN A 146 -4.34 -12.90 18.30
CA GLN A 146 -5.80 -12.75 18.22
C GLN A 146 -6.49 -12.42 19.54
N PHE A 147 -5.80 -12.55 20.68
CA PHE A 147 -6.37 -12.23 21.97
C PHE A 147 -6.33 -10.72 22.24
N ILE A 148 -7.43 -10.04 21.92
CA ILE A 148 -7.55 -8.57 21.98
C ILE A 148 -7.27 -8.00 23.38
N PRO A 149 -7.81 -8.57 24.47
CA PRO A 149 -7.54 -8.05 25.82
C PRO A 149 -6.05 -8.08 26.20
N GLY A 150 -5.27 -9.03 25.66
CA GLY A 150 -3.84 -9.11 25.90
C GLY A 150 -3.09 -7.87 25.41
N HIS A 151 -3.42 -7.39 24.21
CA HIS A 151 -2.81 -6.18 23.63
C HIS A 151 -3.21 -4.93 24.41
N LEU A 152 -4.50 -4.80 24.73
CA LEU A 152 -5.02 -3.67 25.51
C LEU A 152 -4.35 -3.60 26.89
N GLN A 153 -4.25 -4.73 27.59
CA GLN A 153 -3.64 -4.79 28.91
C GLN A 153 -2.14 -4.51 28.86
N LEU A 154 -1.43 -5.07 27.87
CA LEU A 154 0.00 -4.79 27.68
C LEU A 154 0.25 -3.30 27.43
N ALA A 155 -0.51 -2.68 26.53
CA ALA A 155 -0.38 -1.26 26.24
C ALA A 155 -0.71 -0.38 27.47
N ALA A 156 -1.77 -0.71 28.20
CA ALA A 156 -2.14 0.00 29.43
C ALA A 156 -1.04 -0.07 30.50
N VAL A 157 -0.44 -1.25 30.70
CA VAL A 157 0.67 -1.44 31.64
C VAL A 157 1.90 -0.67 31.20
N LEU A 158 2.28 -0.72 29.92
CA LEU A 158 3.43 0.02 29.39
C LEU A 158 3.26 1.53 29.58
N ASN A 159 2.07 2.07 29.26
CA ASN A 159 1.73 3.47 29.53
C ASN A 159 1.90 3.83 31.00
N LYS A 160 1.35 3.02 31.92
CA LYS A 160 1.45 3.24 33.38
C LYS A 160 2.90 3.22 33.87
N GLN A 161 3.78 2.47 33.20
CA GLN A 161 5.20 2.35 33.53
C GLN A 161 6.07 3.39 32.83
N GLY A 162 5.49 4.34 32.09
CA GLY A 162 6.26 5.38 31.41
C GLY A 162 6.93 4.91 30.11
N HIS A 163 6.38 3.86 29.48
CA HIS A 163 6.81 3.35 28.17
C HIS A 163 5.72 3.57 27.09
N PRO A 164 5.30 4.83 26.83
CA PRO A 164 4.19 5.11 25.94
C PRO A 164 4.48 4.81 24.46
N GLU A 165 5.74 4.91 24.04
CA GLU A 165 6.13 4.54 22.68
C GLU A 165 5.97 3.03 22.44
N GLU A 166 6.40 2.20 23.39
CA GLU A 166 6.18 0.75 23.31
C GLU A 166 4.68 0.39 23.34
N ALA A 167 3.88 1.13 24.10
CA ALA A 167 2.43 0.93 24.14
C ALA A 167 1.78 1.25 22.78
N ILE A 168 2.21 2.34 22.14
CA ILE A 168 1.79 2.69 20.78
C ILE A 168 2.20 1.56 19.82
N ASP A 169 3.44 1.08 19.85
CA ASP A 169 3.91 0.00 18.96
C ASP A 169 3.10 -1.29 19.10
N VAL A 170 2.72 -1.67 20.33
CA VAL A 170 1.82 -2.81 20.58
C VAL A 170 0.48 -2.59 19.90
N LEU A 171 -0.13 -1.42 20.09
CA LEU A 171 -1.43 -1.07 19.52
C LEU A 171 -1.37 -0.92 18.00
N GLU A 172 -0.26 -0.47 17.43
CA GLU A 172 -0.05 -0.42 15.98
C GLU A 172 -0.01 -1.81 15.36
N ARG A 173 0.71 -2.76 15.97
CA ARG A 173 0.70 -4.16 15.54
C ARG A 173 -0.70 -4.76 15.67
N ALA A 174 -1.37 -4.52 16.80
CA ALA A 174 -2.72 -5.03 17.06
C ALA A 174 -3.74 -4.49 16.05
N THR A 175 -3.74 -3.17 15.79
CA THR A 175 -4.65 -2.54 14.82
C THR A 175 -4.33 -2.90 13.37
N SER A 176 -3.07 -3.18 13.02
CA SER A 176 -2.70 -3.75 11.72
C SER A 176 -3.31 -5.15 11.53
N LEU A 177 -3.40 -5.92 12.62
CA LEU A 177 -3.99 -7.25 12.65
C LEU A 177 -5.50 -7.24 12.85
N TYR A 178 -6.11 -6.22 13.44
CA TYR A 178 -7.56 -6.15 13.67
C TYR A 178 -8.05 -4.71 13.53
N PRO A 179 -8.03 -4.15 12.29
CA PRO A 179 -8.28 -2.73 12.04
C PRO A 179 -9.75 -2.33 12.21
N ASP A 180 -10.65 -3.31 12.27
CA ASP A 180 -12.09 -3.18 12.45
C ASP A 180 -12.52 -3.18 13.92
N ARG A 181 -11.58 -3.39 14.86
CA ARG A 181 -11.86 -3.45 16.31
C ARG A 181 -11.83 -2.06 16.94
N PRO A 182 -13.00 -1.49 17.29
CA PRO A 182 -13.06 -0.12 17.82
C PRO A 182 -12.26 0.02 19.13
N GLU A 183 -12.25 -0.97 20.00
CA GLU A 183 -11.53 -0.97 21.27
C GLU A 183 -10.01 -0.79 21.09
N LEU A 184 -9.41 -1.46 20.10
CA LEU A 184 -7.99 -1.32 19.80
C LEU A 184 -7.66 0.06 19.24
N VAL A 185 -8.50 0.56 18.33
CA VAL A 185 -8.27 1.87 17.73
C VAL A 185 -8.48 2.99 18.74
N LYS A 186 -9.47 2.89 19.64
CA LYS A 186 -9.65 3.82 20.76
C LYS A 186 -8.43 3.84 21.67
N ALA A 187 -7.95 2.67 22.10
CA ALA A 187 -6.74 2.60 22.92
C ALA A 187 -5.52 3.23 22.20
N LYS A 188 -5.39 3.04 20.88
CA LYS A 188 -4.35 3.70 20.07
C LYS A 188 -4.50 5.23 20.06
N ILE A 189 -5.71 5.73 19.87
CA ILE A 189 -6.02 7.17 19.92
C ILE A 189 -5.66 7.74 21.30
N GLU A 190 -6.06 7.07 22.38
CA GLU A 190 -5.74 7.47 23.76
C GLU A 190 -4.23 7.50 24.02
N ALA A 191 -3.50 6.50 23.51
CA ALA A 191 -2.04 6.46 23.62
C ALA A 191 -1.38 7.64 22.86
N PHE A 192 -1.86 7.98 21.65
CA PHE A 192 -1.39 9.18 20.95
C PHE A 192 -1.71 10.48 21.70
N VAL A 193 -2.91 10.58 22.25
CA VAL A 193 -3.36 11.72 23.04
C VAL A 193 -2.48 11.94 24.26
N ALA A 194 -2.10 10.88 24.98
CA ALA A 194 -1.20 10.94 26.13
C ALA A 194 0.16 11.58 25.75
N GLU A 195 0.68 11.24 24.57
CA GLU A 195 1.92 11.79 24.01
C GLU A 195 1.74 13.12 23.28
N LYS A 196 0.56 13.75 23.36
CA LYS A 196 0.20 14.98 22.64
C LYS A 196 0.35 14.87 21.12
N LYS A 197 0.31 13.65 20.57
CA LYS A 197 0.28 13.31 19.14
C LYS A 197 -1.15 13.48 18.59
N TRP A 198 -1.67 14.70 18.72
CA TRP A 198 -3.08 15.03 18.41
C TRP A 198 -3.43 14.84 16.92
N MET A 199 -2.47 15.04 16.03
CA MET A 199 -2.71 14.84 14.60
C MET A 199 -2.89 13.36 14.28
N GLU A 200 -2.02 12.52 14.83
CA GLU A 200 -2.03 11.07 14.68
C GLU A 200 -3.30 10.47 15.28
N ALA A 201 -3.73 10.97 16.44
CA ALA A 201 -5.03 10.65 17.04
C ALA A 201 -6.20 11.01 16.12
N SER A 202 -6.20 12.22 15.56
CA SER A 202 -7.23 12.68 14.61
C SER A 202 -7.29 11.78 13.36
N ILE A 203 -6.13 11.47 12.79
CA ILE A 203 -6.01 10.67 11.58
C ILE A 203 -6.47 9.22 11.85
N ALA A 204 -6.02 8.61 12.95
CA ALA A 204 -6.43 7.26 13.32
C ALA A 204 -7.95 7.15 13.49
N ALA A 205 -8.56 8.15 14.15
CA ALA A 205 -10.00 8.18 14.35
C ALA A 205 -10.77 8.31 13.03
N ARG A 206 -10.34 9.24 12.17
CA ARG A 206 -10.99 9.46 10.88
C ARG A 206 -10.87 8.25 9.95
N ARG A 207 -9.71 7.60 9.93
CA ARG A 207 -9.50 6.36 9.15
C ARG A 207 -10.45 5.26 9.58
N PHE A 208 -10.64 5.06 10.89
CA PHE A 208 -11.59 4.07 11.36
C PHE A 208 -13.00 4.36 10.87
N ALA A 209 -13.46 5.61 10.96
CA ALA A 209 -14.77 6.01 10.49
C ALA A 209 -14.96 5.75 8.98
N ILE A 210 -13.97 6.09 8.16
CA ILE A 210 -13.99 5.87 6.70
C ILE A 210 -13.95 4.38 6.35
N LEU A 211 -13.10 3.61 7.02
CA LEU A 211 -12.92 2.20 6.71
C LEU A 211 -14.07 1.34 7.23
N ASN A 212 -14.84 1.82 8.20
CA ASN A 212 -15.90 1.05 8.85
C ASN A 212 -17.25 1.80 8.89
N PRO A 213 -17.80 2.26 7.75
CA PRO A 213 -18.97 3.16 7.73
C PRO A 213 -20.23 2.57 8.40
N ASN A 214 -20.33 1.24 8.46
CA ASN A 214 -21.50 0.53 9.01
C ASN A 214 -21.35 0.15 10.51
N GLN A 215 -20.23 0.48 11.17
CA GLN A 215 -20.04 0.23 12.60
C GLN A 215 -20.86 1.24 13.44
N PRO A 216 -21.52 0.82 14.54
CA PRO A 216 -22.21 1.74 15.43
C PRO A 216 -21.31 2.83 16.03
N SER A 217 -20.02 2.54 16.19
CA SER A 217 -19.03 3.48 16.75
C SER A 217 -18.56 4.55 15.77
N THR A 218 -18.91 4.47 14.47
CA THR A 218 -18.39 5.39 13.43
C THR A 218 -18.65 6.86 13.74
N ALA A 219 -19.84 7.21 14.23
CA ALA A 219 -20.16 8.59 14.59
C ALA A 219 -19.27 9.12 15.72
N GLU A 220 -18.95 8.28 16.70
CA GLU A 220 -18.03 8.63 17.79
C GLU A 220 -16.61 8.87 17.27
N PHE A 221 -16.12 8.03 16.36
CA PHE A 221 -14.81 8.19 15.75
C PHE A 221 -14.69 9.46 14.90
N THR A 222 -15.76 9.85 14.21
CA THR A 222 -15.81 11.16 13.52
C THR A 222 -15.67 12.31 14.51
N GLN A 223 -16.36 12.26 15.66
CA GLN A 223 -16.24 13.29 16.71
C GLN A 223 -14.83 13.32 17.33
N LEU A 224 -14.23 12.15 17.58
CA LEU A 224 -12.85 12.06 18.07
C LEU A 224 -11.86 12.65 17.07
N ALA A 225 -12.05 12.41 15.78
CA ALA A 225 -11.22 12.99 14.74
C ALA A 225 -11.24 14.52 14.82
N ASP A 226 -12.43 15.11 14.85
CA ASP A 226 -12.59 16.57 14.85
C ASP A 226 -12.04 17.21 16.14
N LEU A 227 -12.31 16.57 17.30
CA LEU A 227 -11.78 17.00 18.59
C LEU A 227 -10.24 17.07 18.58
N HIS A 228 -9.58 16.01 18.11
CA HIS A 228 -8.13 15.94 18.13
C HIS A 228 -7.49 16.84 17.07
N LEU A 229 -8.14 17.05 15.91
CA LEU A 229 -7.71 18.05 14.94
C LEU A 229 -7.76 19.47 15.51
N GLU A 230 -8.81 19.80 16.27
CA GLU A 230 -8.92 21.08 16.96
C GLU A 230 -7.81 21.25 18.00
N ASN A 231 -7.54 20.21 18.80
CA ASN A 231 -6.47 20.20 19.80
C ASN A 231 -5.09 20.39 19.15
N TYR A 232 -4.82 19.71 18.04
CA TYR A 232 -3.61 19.90 17.24
C TYR A 232 -3.48 21.35 16.77
N THR A 233 -4.53 21.90 16.16
CA THR A 233 -4.54 23.26 15.61
C THR A 233 -4.30 24.29 16.72
N ARG A 234 -4.93 24.11 17.88
CA ARG A 234 -4.75 24.97 19.06
C ARG A 234 -3.32 24.88 19.59
N HIS A 235 -2.76 23.67 19.69
CA HIS A 235 -1.37 23.45 20.12
C HIS A 235 -0.39 24.15 19.17
N LEU A 236 -0.55 23.95 17.86
CA LEU A 236 0.32 24.52 16.85
C LEU A 236 0.24 26.05 16.83
N ARG A 237 -0.96 26.65 16.95
CA ARG A 237 -1.12 28.11 17.10
C ARG A 237 -0.40 28.66 18.33
N ARG A 238 -0.46 27.96 19.48
CA ARG A 238 0.27 28.36 20.70
C ARG A 238 1.77 28.25 20.50
N LYS A 239 2.26 27.17 19.89
CA LYS A 239 3.69 26.97 19.59
C LYS A 239 4.22 28.06 18.66
N LEU A 240 3.47 28.44 17.62
CA LEU A 240 3.86 29.51 16.70
C LEU A 240 3.82 30.89 17.38
N ARG A 241 2.82 31.19 18.22
CA ARG A 241 2.74 32.44 18.98
C ARG A 241 3.86 32.55 20.04
N GLY A 242 4.19 31.47 20.73
CA GLY A 242 5.26 31.43 21.73
C GLY A 242 6.67 31.47 21.11
N ASN A 243 6.87 30.80 19.97
CA ASN A 243 8.17 30.73 19.30
C ASN A 243 8.45 31.89 18.32
N ALA A 244 7.47 32.74 18.02
CA ALA A 244 7.69 34.00 17.29
C ALA A 244 8.65 34.96 18.04
N ILE A 245 8.79 34.80 19.37
CA ILE A 245 9.72 35.58 20.19
C ILE A 245 11.13 34.94 20.21
N ALA A 246 11.29 33.64 19.92
CA ALA A 246 12.57 32.92 20.05
C ALA A 246 13.26 32.57 18.71
N ASN A 247 12.51 32.42 17.61
CA ASN A 247 13.02 31.88 16.34
C ASN A 247 13.54 32.91 15.33
N VAL A 248 13.64 34.19 15.68
CA VAL A 248 14.38 35.17 14.86
C VAL A 248 15.89 34.81 14.82
N ILE A 249 16.38 34.02 15.78
CA ILE A 249 17.81 33.74 15.96
C ILE A 249 18.28 32.43 15.29
N THR A 250 17.40 31.44 15.09
CA THR A 250 17.82 30.07 14.69
C THR A 250 17.82 29.80 13.18
N GLY A 251 17.31 30.74 12.36
CA GLY A 251 17.20 30.55 10.90
C GLY A 251 18.53 30.42 10.15
N VAL A 252 19.63 30.93 10.72
CA VAL A 252 20.95 30.96 10.08
C VAL A 252 21.74 29.64 10.28
N ALA A 253 21.51 28.92 11.39
CA ALA A 253 22.29 27.73 11.75
C ALA A 253 21.83 26.43 11.05
N GLY A 254 20.57 26.35 10.60
CA GLY A 254 20.02 25.14 9.97
C GLY A 254 20.57 24.85 8.56
N TYR A 255 21.11 25.86 7.88
CA TYR A 255 21.62 25.74 6.50
C TYR A 255 22.90 24.91 6.40
N ALA A 256 23.75 24.95 7.42
CA ALA A 256 25.08 24.33 7.39
C ALA A 256 25.10 22.84 7.78
N LEU A 257 24.04 22.33 8.43
CA LEU A 257 24.06 21.01 9.07
C LEU A 257 23.27 19.92 8.31
N THR A 258 22.32 20.25 7.44
CA THR A 258 21.39 19.24 6.91
C THR A 258 21.43 18.98 5.41
N GLY A 259 22.05 19.85 4.59
CA GLY A 259 22.10 19.67 3.13
C GLY A 259 20.73 19.36 2.49
N SER A 260 19.65 19.92 3.04
CA SER A 260 18.28 19.41 2.85
C SER A 260 17.45 20.13 1.76
N LEU A 261 16.63 19.30 1.10
CA LEU A 261 15.83 19.42 -0.12
C LEU A 261 14.58 20.35 -0.08
N LEU A 262 14.45 21.23 0.91
CA LEU A 262 13.40 22.27 0.98
C LEU A 262 13.97 23.69 1.05
N GLY A 263 15.29 23.85 0.97
CA GLY A 263 15.94 24.98 1.64
C GLY A 263 15.60 24.98 3.15
N PRO A 264 16.00 25.99 3.91
CA PRO A 264 15.60 26.10 5.30
C PRO A 264 14.13 26.54 5.36
N LEU A 265 13.17 25.65 5.08
CA LEU A 265 11.82 25.88 5.57
C LEU A 265 11.91 25.91 7.10
N SER A 266 11.76 27.11 7.66
CA SER A 266 11.75 27.26 9.11
C SER A 266 10.60 26.44 9.69
N ALA A 267 10.74 25.98 10.94
CA ALA A 267 9.63 25.34 11.67
C ALA A 267 8.33 26.19 11.65
N LEU A 268 8.46 27.52 11.43
CA LEU A 268 7.34 28.43 11.24
C LEU A 268 6.61 28.21 9.90
N GLN A 269 7.33 27.99 8.79
CA GLN A 269 6.71 27.74 7.49
C GLN A 269 5.98 26.39 7.45
N THR A 270 6.61 25.31 7.92
CA THR A 270 5.94 23.99 8.03
C THR A 270 4.74 24.06 8.97
N GLY A 271 4.89 24.70 10.12
CA GLY A 271 3.77 24.92 11.05
C GLY A 271 2.65 25.75 10.43
N SER A 272 2.97 26.78 9.64
CA SER A 272 1.96 27.59 8.95
C SER A 272 1.22 26.81 7.87
N MET A 273 1.90 25.90 7.15
CA MET A 273 1.29 25.03 6.15
C MET A 273 0.34 24.03 6.81
N LEU A 274 0.78 23.34 7.86
CA LEU A 274 -0.05 22.39 8.61
C LEU A 274 -1.29 23.07 9.22
N LEU A 275 -1.17 24.34 9.67
CA LEU A 275 -2.31 25.14 10.13
C LEU A 275 -3.34 25.46 9.04
N ARG A 276 -2.93 25.54 7.77
CA ARG A 276 -3.87 25.77 6.66
C ARG A 276 -4.68 24.51 6.33
N GLY A 277 -4.33 23.38 6.92
CA GLY A 277 -5.00 22.10 6.74
C GLY A 277 -4.59 21.37 5.46
N GLU A 278 -5.01 20.12 5.40
CA GLU A 278 -4.65 19.16 4.37
C GLU A 278 -4.96 19.66 2.95
N SER A 279 -6.19 20.16 2.73
CA SER A 279 -6.65 20.65 1.43
C SER A 279 -5.85 21.84 0.90
N SER A 280 -5.45 22.75 1.78
CA SER A 280 -4.67 23.92 1.38
C SER A 280 -3.24 23.55 0.97
N ILE A 281 -2.63 22.59 1.67
CA ILE A 281 -1.31 22.04 1.32
C ILE A 281 -1.39 21.39 -0.06
N GLY A 282 -2.36 20.51 -0.25
CA GLY A 282 -2.63 19.86 -1.54
C GLY A 282 -2.79 20.85 -2.69
N LYS A 283 -3.61 21.87 -2.50
CA LYS A 283 -3.85 22.92 -3.50
C LYS A 283 -2.58 23.68 -3.87
N SER A 284 -1.72 23.99 -2.90
CA SER A 284 -0.45 24.67 -3.15
C SER A 284 0.48 23.79 -3.97
N ILE A 285 0.69 22.54 -3.55
CA ILE A 285 1.59 21.61 -4.23
C ILE A 285 1.07 21.29 -5.64
N ALA A 286 -0.23 21.08 -5.79
CA ALA A 286 -0.83 20.81 -7.10
C ALA A 286 -0.69 21.99 -8.06
N LYS A 287 -0.71 23.23 -7.56
CA LYS A 287 -0.41 24.41 -8.38
C LYS A 287 1.04 24.35 -8.89
N ASP A 288 2.01 24.16 -7.99
CA ASP A 288 3.43 24.12 -8.34
C ASP A 288 3.74 22.94 -9.28
N ALA A 289 3.14 21.78 -9.04
CA ALA A 289 3.29 20.60 -9.88
C ALA A 289 2.79 20.84 -11.32
N ARG A 290 1.65 21.51 -11.49
CA ARG A 290 1.13 21.84 -12.84
C ARG A 290 1.98 22.87 -13.59
N GLU A 291 2.70 23.73 -12.88
CA GLU A 291 3.60 24.71 -13.49
C GLU A 291 4.93 24.06 -13.94
N GLN A 292 5.34 22.96 -13.30
CA GLN A 292 6.63 22.30 -13.54
C GLN A 292 6.55 21.06 -14.43
N LEU A 293 5.43 20.32 -14.35
CA LEU A 293 5.26 19.09 -15.10
C LEU A 293 4.69 19.34 -16.51
N PRO A 294 5.10 18.55 -17.51
CA PRO A 294 4.45 18.57 -18.80
C PRO A 294 3.05 17.98 -18.64
N MET A 295 2.01 18.75 -18.96
CA MET A 295 0.62 18.31 -18.82
C MET A 295 0.03 17.91 -20.18
N VAL A 296 -0.92 16.97 -20.18
CA VAL A 296 -1.74 16.68 -21.36
C VAL A 296 -2.77 17.78 -21.54
N GLU A 297 -2.93 18.27 -22.77
CA GLU A 297 -3.91 19.32 -23.12
C GLU A 297 -5.16 18.78 -23.83
N ASP A 298 -5.15 17.51 -24.27
CA ASP A 298 -6.30 16.89 -24.94
C ASP A 298 -7.47 16.76 -23.96
N LYS A 299 -8.53 17.55 -24.20
CA LYS A 299 -9.71 17.60 -23.33
C LYS A 299 -10.43 16.26 -23.22
N ILE A 300 -10.43 15.43 -24.27
CA ILE A 300 -11.11 14.12 -24.24
C ILE A 300 -10.38 13.19 -23.27
N VAL A 301 -9.04 13.20 -23.26
CA VAL A 301 -8.25 12.42 -22.30
C VAL A 301 -8.43 12.95 -20.87
N ILE A 302 -8.45 14.27 -20.70
CA ILE A 302 -8.65 14.90 -19.39
C ILE A 302 -10.05 14.56 -18.83
N ASP A 303 -11.09 14.73 -19.65
CA ASP A 303 -12.47 14.43 -19.26
C ASP A 303 -12.62 12.94 -18.91
N TYR A 304 -12.00 12.04 -19.68
CA TYR A 304 -12.00 10.61 -19.42
C TYR A 304 -11.49 10.26 -18.02
N VAL A 305 -10.30 10.76 -17.66
CA VAL A 305 -9.72 10.54 -16.33
C VAL A 305 -10.56 11.20 -15.25
N ASN A 306 -11.04 12.42 -15.49
CA ASN A 306 -11.86 13.14 -14.52
C ASN A 306 -13.21 12.42 -14.28
N GLU A 307 -13.84 11.85 -15.30
CA GLU A 307 -15.07 11.07 -15.14
C GLU A 307 -14.88 9.85 -14.24
N ILE A 308 -13.82 9.05 -14.48
CA ILE A 308 -13.48 7.90 -13.64
C ILE A 308 -13.18 8.37 -12.21
N GLY A 309 -12.32 9.37 -12.08
CA GLY A 309 -11.90 9.91 -10.79
C GLY A 309 -13.06 10.47 -9.97
N GLN A 310 -13.92 11.29 -10.57
CA GLN A 310 -15.09 11.86 -9.89
C GLN A 310 -16.12 10.79 -9.54
N LYS A 311 -16.26 9.74 -10.35
CA LYS A 311 -17.12 8.60 -10.05
C LYS A 311 -16.65 7.86 -8.79
N LEU A 312 -15.35 7.63 -8.66
CA LEU A 312 -14.72 7.06 -7.45
C LEU A 312 -14.82 8.00 -6.24
N ALA A 313 -14.58 9.30 -6.45
CA ALA A 313 -14.61 10.32 -5.41
C ALA A 313 -15.96 10.43 -4.70
N LYS A 314 -17.07 10.24 -5.43
CA LYS A 314 -18.44 10.29 -4.87
C LYS A 314 -18.72 9.24 -3.79
N VAL A 315 -17.96 8.15 -3.75
CA VAL A 315 -18.18 7.02 -2.83
C VAL A 315 -17.09 6.90 -1.76
N THR A 316 -16.22 7.91 -1.61
CA THR A 316 -15.13 7.91 -0.61
C THR A 316 -15.60 8.13 0.82
N GLY A 317 -16.77 8.78 0.99
CA GLY A 317 -17.25 9.25 2.28
C GLY A 317 -16.47 10.44 2.84
N ARG A 318 -15.74 11.19 1.99
CA ARG A 318 -14.90 12.32 2.41
C ARG A 318 -15.17 13.59 1.60
N ASP A 319 -16.28 14.24 1.96
CA ASP A 319 -16.84 15.39 1.22
C ASP A 319 -16.13 16.74 1.51
N ASP A 320 -15.21 16.78 2.49
CA ASP A 320 -14.44 17.99 2.80
C ASP A 320 -13.34 18.30 1.78
N PHE A 321 -13.07 17.37 0.86
CA PHE A 321 -12.06 17.52 -0.19
C PHE A 321 -12.66 17.96 -1.52
N GLN A 322 -11.97 18.87 -2.21
CA GLN A 322 -12.24 19.17 -3.61
C GLN A 322 -11.39 18.23 -4.46
N TYR A 323 -11.98 17.18 -5.01
CA TYR A 323 -11.25 16.22 -5.83
C TYR A 323 -10.92 16.78 -7.21
N GLU A 324 -9.64 16.72 -7.60
CA GLU A 324 -9.15 17.17 -8.90
C GLU A 324 -8.21 16.13 -9.49
N PHE A 325 -8.38 15.85 -10.78
CA PHE A 325 -7.62 14.83 -11.50
C PHE A 325 -6.86 15.47 -12.65
N TYR A 326 -5.57 15.17 -12.78
CA TYR A 326 -4.70 15.73 -13.78
C TYR A 326 -3.96 14.65 -14.55
N VAL A 327 -3.69 14.91 -15.83
CA VAL A 327 -2.98 13.96 -16.69
C VAL A 327 -1.61 14.53 -17.05
N VAL A 328 -0.55 13.86 -16.59
CA VAL A 328 0.84 14.23 -16.85
C VAL A 328 1.29 13.59 -18.16
N LEU A 329 1.91 14.37 -19.03
CA LEU A 329 2.45 13.94 -20.31
C LEU A 329 3.78 13.20 -20.09
N ASP A 330 3.69 11.98 -19.59
CA ASP A 330 4.82 11.08 -19.27
C ASP A 330 4.41 9.65 -19.65
N ASP A 331 5.32 8.89 -20.26
CA ASP A 331 5.08 7.54 -20.80
C ASP A 331 5.26 6.42 -19.77
N ASN A 332 5.70 6.75 -18.55
CA ASN A 332 5.75 5.79 -17.45
C ASN A 332 4.33 5.47 -16.95
N LEU A 333 4.08 4.20 -16.60
CA LEU A 333 2.90 3.85 -15.80
C LEU A 333 3.17 4.34 -14.38
N ASN A 334 2.51 5.44 -14.03
CA ASN A 334 2.55 6.02 -12.70
C ASN A 334 1.29 6.83 -12.42
N ALA A 335 0.97 6.96 -11.14
CA ALA A 335 0.02 7.90 -10.61
C ALA A 335 0.43 8.22 -9.18
N PHE A 336 -0.02 9.36 -8.65
CA PHE A 336 0.18 9.72 -7.27
C PHE A 336 -0.96 10.63 -6.79
N ALA A 337 -1.27 10.53 -5.51
CA ALA A 337 -2.17 11.47 -4.85
C ALA A 337 -1.44 12.41 -3.88
N LEU A 338 -1.84 13.67 -3.92
CA LEU A 338 -1.47 14.69 -2.96
C LEU A 338 -2.56 14.84 -1.89
N PRO A 339 -2.20 15.38 -0.71
CA PRO A 339 -3.17 15.78 0.31
C PRO A 339 -4.40 16.50 -0.26
N GLY A 340 -5.58 16.28 0.32
CA GLY A 340 -6.79 17.02 -0.08
C GLY A 340 -7.38 16.65 -1.44
N GLY A 341 -7.11 15.44 -1.94
CA GLY A 341 -7.82 14.87 -3.09
C GLY A 341 -7.31 15.32 -4.46
N LYS A 342 -6.03 15.71 -4.59
CA LYS A 342 -5.45 16.01 -5.91
C LYS A 342 -4.74 14.77 -6.42
N VAL A 343 -5.17 14.23 -7.56
CA VAL A 343 -4.62 13.00 -8.12
C VAL A 343 -4.02 13.32 -9.48
N PHE A 344 -2.80 12.85 -9.71
CA PHE A 344 -2.11 12.97 -10.98
C PHE A 344 -1.88 11.57 -11.53
N VAL A 345 -2.18 11.38 -12.80
CA VAL A 345 -1.95 10.13 -13.52
C VAL A 345 -1.11 10.41 -14.75
N ASN A 346 -0.13 9.55 -15.02
CA ASN A 346 0.66 9.67 -16.23
C ASN A 346 -0.14 9.15 -17.43
N ALA A 347 0.06 9.78 -18.58
CA ALA A 347 -0.41 9.28 -19.88
C ALA A 347 0.00 7.81 -20.12
N GLY A 348 1.20 7.44 -19.69
CA GLY A 348 1.71 6.07 -19.72
C GLY A 348 0.88 5.07 -18.93
N ALA A 349 0.17 5.49 -17.87
CA ALA A 349 -0.76 4.60 -17.17
C ALA A 349 -1.94 4.22 -18.07
N ILE A 350 -2.55 5.20 -18.75
CA ILE A 350 -3.63 4.96 -19.71
C ILE A 350 -3.14 4.08 -20.88
N ALA A 351 -1.89 4.27 -21.32
CA ALA A 351 -1.32 3.49 -22.42
C ALA A 351 -0.97 2.04 -22.03
N LYS A 352 -0.75 1.74 -20.74
CA LYS A 352 -0.22 0.45 -20.27
C LYS A 352 -1.23 -0.41 -19.50
N THR A 353 -2.36 0.14 -19.09
CA THR A 353 -3.50 -0.63 -18.59
C THR A 353 -4.31 -1.24 -19.75
N GLU A 354 -5.07 -2.29 -19.47
CA GLU A 354 -5.84 -3.01 -20.50
C GLU A 354 -7.35 -2.76 -20.44
N SER A 355 -7.88 -2.24 -19.32
CA SER A 355 -9.29 -1.88 -19.18
C SER A 355 -9.49 -0.58 -18.38
N GLU A 356 -10.70 -0.01 -18.47
CA GLU A 356 -11.09 1.15 -17.65
C GLU A 356 -11.13 0.76 -16.16
N ALA A 357 -11.48 -0.50 -15.84
CA ALA A 357 -11.47 -1.01 -14.48
C ALA A 357 -10.04 -1.10 -13.89
N GLU A 358 -9.02 -1.46 -14.67
CA GLU A 358 -7.62 -1.39 -14.23
C GLU A 358 -7.17 0.04 -13.93
N LEU A 359 -7.48 0.99 -14.82
CA LEU A 359 -7.18 2.40 -14.60
C LEU A 359 -7.95 2.97 -13.40
N ALA A 360 -9.22 2.58 -13.25
CA ALA A 360 -10.01 2.91 -12.06
C ALA A 360 -9.40 2.31 -10.80
N GLY A 361 -8.80 1.11 -10.89
CA GLY A 361 -8.05 0.48 -9.81
C GLY A 361 -6.85 1.30 -9.37
N LEU A 362 -6.03 1.76 -10.32
CA LEU A 362 -4.92 2.67 -10.06
C LEU A 362 -5.40 3.95 -9.37
N LEU A 363 -6.41 4.61 -9.94
CA LEU A 363 -6.95 5.87 -9.40
C LEU A 363 -7.59 5.67 -8.02
N ALA A 364 -8.28 4.57 -7.78
CA ALA A 364 -8.91 4.26 -6.50
C ALA A 364 -7.87 3.99 -5.40
N HIS A 365 -6.76 3.34 -5.73
CA HIS A 365 -5.63 3.15 -4.83
C HIS A 365 -5.01 4.48 -4.41
N GLU A 366 -4.64 5.33 -5.38
CA GLU A 366 -4.08 6.65 -5.11
C GLU A 366 -5.05 7.54 -4.34
N LEU A 367 -6.32 7.55 -4.76
CA LEU A 367 -7.38 8.29 -4.07
C LEU A 367 -7.52 7.83 -2.62
N SER A 368 -7.34 6.53 -2.34
CA SER A 368 -7.38 5.99 -0.98
C SER A 368 -6.23 6.51 -0.11
N HIS A 369 -5.03 6.72 -0.66
CA HIS A 369 -3.96 7.38 0.08
C HIS A 369 -4.31 8.82 0.49
N ALA A 370 -4.93 9.58 -0.40
CA ALA A 370 -5.42 10.92 -0.08
C ALA A 370 -6.57 10.88 0.93
N VAL A 371 -7.57 10.03 0.71
CA VAL A 371 -8.75 9.90 1.59
C VAL A 371 -8.36 9.45 3.00
N LEU A 372 -7.34 8.62 3.14
CA LEU A 372 -6.81 8.19 4.43
C LEU A 372 -5.73 9.12 4.99
N SER A 373 -5.49 10.28 4.36
CA SER A 373 -4.49 11.27 4.79
C SER A 373 -3.08 10.69 4.96
N HIS A 374 -2.69 9.66 4.19
CA HIS A 374 -1.38 9.00 4.32
C HIS A 374 -0.22 9.99 4.08
N GLY A 375 -0.29 10.76 2.99
CA GLY A 375 0.73 11.78 2.69
C GLY A 375 0.78 12.91 3.74
N PHE A 376 -0.38 13.31 4.26
CA PHE A 376 -0.46 14.34 5.30
C PHE A 376 0.08 13.85 6.65
N GLN A 377 -0.14 12.58 6.99
CA GLN A 377 0.48 11.95 8.17
C GLN A 377 2.01 11.99 8.07
N LEU A 378 2.58 11.54 6.97
CA LEU A 378 4.03 11.54 6.77
C LEU A 378 4.63 12.96 6.85
N ALA A 379 3.90 13.95 6.34
CA ALA A 379 4.29 15.36 6.47
C ALA A 379 4.22 15.87 7.92
N ALA A 380 3.19 15.49 8.68
CA ALA A 380 3.02 15.88 10.08
C ALA A 380 4.10 15.28 10.99
N GLU A 381 4.54 14.06 10.70
CA GLU A 381 5.64 13.39 11.41
C GLU A 381 7.03 13.95 11.08
N GLY A 382 7.14 14.85 10.09
CA GLY A 382 8.43 15.36 9.61
C GLY A 382 9.19 14.36 8.72
N ASN A 383 8.56 13.24 8.36
CA ASN A 383 9.15 12.13 7.61
C ASN A 383 9.05 12.28 6.08
N LEU A 384 8.63 13.44 5.58
CA LEU A 384 8.49 13.68 4.13
C LEU A 384 9.85 13.58 3.40
N LEU A 385 10.94 13.98 4.04
CA LEU A 385 12.29 13.99 3.44
C LEU A 385 13.04 12.66 3.57
N ALA A 386 12.76 11.86 4.59
CA ALA A 386 13.44 10.58 4.83
C ALA A 386 12.96 9.47 3.87
N ASN A 387 11.78 9.65 3.27
CA ASN A 387 11.14 8.64 2.42
C ASN A 387 11.40 8.82 0.92
N VAL A 388 12.13 9.86 0.49
CA VAL A 388 12.40 10.14 -0.93
C VAL A 388 13.49 9.21 -1.47
N THR A 389 13.10 8.18 -2.23
CA THR A 389 14.06 7.20 -2.79
C THR A 389 14.48 7.46 -4.23
N GLN A 390 13.82 8.36 -4.96
CA GLN A 390 14.04 8.54 -6.40
C GLN A 390 14.17 10.02 -6.79
N TYR A 391 15.23 10.33 -7.53
CA TYR A 391 15.42 11.63 -8.18
C TYR A 391 14.65 11.63 -9.50
N ILE A 392 13.56 12.40 -9.58
CA ILE A 392 12.89 12.68 -10.86
C ILE A 392 13.48 13.99 -11.40
N PRO A 393 13.95 14.05 -12.66
CA PRO A 393 14.72 15.18 -13.19
C PRO A 393 13.83 16.38 -13.58
N TYR A 394 12.95 16.82 -12.68
CA TYR A 394 12.10 18.01 -12.89
C TYR A 394 12.45 19.19 -11.95
N GLY A 395 13.31 18.97 -10.94
CA GLY A 395 13.78 20.01 -10.00
C GLY A 395 12.69 20.56 -9.06
N GLY A 396 13.09 21.06 -7.87
CA GLY A 396 12.19 21.77 -6.94
C GLY A 396 11.41 20.90 -5.93
N THR A 397 10.57 21.55 -5.10
CA THR A 397 9.75 20.92 -4.04
C THR A 397 8.85 19.79 -4.52
N VAL A 398 8.48 19.82 -5.81
CA VAL A 398 7.64 18.83 -6.48
C VAL A 398 8.31 17.46 -6.52
N THR A 399 9.64 17.33 -6.69
CA THR A 399 10.29 16.02 -6.83
C THR A 399 10.26 15.16 -5.57
N ASN A 400 10.19 15.77 -4.38
CA ASN A 400 10.28 15.06 -3.09
C ASN A 400 8.97 14.42 -2.66
N ILE A 401 7.84 14.94 -3.13
CA ILE A 401 6.51 14.40 -2.77
C ILE A 401 6.19 13.16 -3.61
N PHE A 402 6.84 13.00 -4.76
CA PHE A 402 6.56 11.95 -5.75
C PHE A 402 7.23 10.61 -5.42
N ALA A 403 8.12 10.58 -4.43
CA ALA A 403 8.85 9.38 -4.04
C ALA A 403 8.46 8.92 -2.62
N MET A 404 7.27 9.26 -2.12
CA MET A 404 6.81 8.79 -0.81
C MET A 404 6.68 7.26 -0.81
N ARG A 405 7.40 6.61 0.11
CA ARG A 405 7.18 5.21 0.45
C ARG A 405 6.17 5.10 1.56
N TYR A 406 5.05 4.46 1.28
CA TYR A 406 4.07 4.15 2.30
C TYR A 406 4.41 2.84 3.00
N SER A 407 3.99 2.73 4.26
CA SER A 407 4.19 1.50 5.02
C SER A 407 3.33 0.36 4.43
N ARG A 408 3.70 -0.89 4.71
CA ARG A 408 2.90 -2.07 4.31
C ARG A 408 1.46 -2.04 4.85
N ASP A 409 1.23 -1.32 5.95
CA ASP A 409 -0.11 -1.14 6.52
C ASP A 409 -0.89 -0.09 5.73
N MET A 410 -0.27 1.05 5.41
CA MET A 410 -0.88 2.07 4.55
C MET A 410 -1.25 1.51 3.17
N GLU A 411 -0.39 0.70 2.56
CA GLU A 411 -0.70 0.02 1.28
C GLU A 411 -1.89 -0.92 1.42
N ARG A 412 -1.98 -1.71 2.49
CA ARG A 412 -3.14 -2.60 2.73
C ARG A 412 -4.43 -1.81 2.96
N GLN A 413 -4.37 -0.69 3.68
CA GLN A 413 -5.53 0.19 3.86
C GLN A 413 -5.97 0.81 2.52
N ALA A 414 -5.01 1.23 1.69
CA ALA A 414 -5.28 1.76 0.35
C ALA A 414 -5.87 0.69 -0.57
N ASP A 415 -5.33 -0.54 -0.57
CA ASP A 415 -5.88 -1.69 -1.30
C ASP A 415 -7.33 -1.98 -0.87
N ALA A 416 -7.60 -1.97 0.45
CA ALA A 416 -8.91 -2.28 1.01
C ALA A 416 -9.97 -1.22 0.69
N LEU A 417 -9.62 0.06 0.85
CA LEU A 417 -10.52 1.15 0.49
C LEU A 417 -10.67 1.23 -1.04
N GLY A 418 -9.58 1.17 -1.80
CA GLY A 418 -9.59 1.25 -3.25
C GLY A 418 -10.47 0.18 -3.87
N THR A 419 -10.31 -1.08 -3.48
CA THR A 419 -11.18 -2.20 -3.93
C THR A 419 -12.66 -1.92 -3.64
N ARG A 420 -12.97 -1.35 -2.46
CA ARG A 420 -14.35 -0.96 -2.10
C ARG A 420 -14.86 0.18 -2.98
N LEU A 421 -14.05 1.20 -3.27
CA LEU A 421 -14.43 2.33 -4.12
C LEU A 421 -14.73 1.88 -5.55
N ILE A 422 -13.91 0.97 -6.10
CA ILE A 422 -14.11 0.35 -7.41
C ILE A 422 -15.47 -0.37 -7.44
N ALA A 423 -15.70 -1.26 -6.47
CA ALA A 423 -16.92 -2.04 -6.37
C ALA A 423 -18.16 -1.15 -6.19
N ALA A 424 -18.10 -0.16 -5.29
CA ALA A 424 -19.19 0.79 -5.03
C ALA A 424 -19.48 1.70 -6.22
N SER A 425 -18.50 1.90 -7.10
CA SER A 425 -18.66 2.65 -8.35
C SER A 425 -19.17 1.79 -9.51
N GLY A 426 -19.43 0.49 -9.30
CA GLY A 426 -19.96 -0.41 -10.32
C GLY A 426 -18.94 -0.87 -11.38
N TYR A 427 -17.65 -0.60 -11.17
CA TYR A 427 -16.58 -1.23 -11.94
C TYR A 427 -16.34 -2.67 -11.46
N ALA A 428 -15.71 -3.48 -12.30
CA ALA A 428 -15.26 -4.81 -11.92
C ALA A 428 -14.32 -4.72 -10.72
N ALA A 429 -14.70 -5.35 -9.60
CA ALA A 429 -14.01 -5.21 -8.31
C ALA A 429 -12.54 -5.69 -8.32
N ASP A 430 -12.16 -6.48 -9.31
CA ASP A 430 -10.82 -7.00 -9.55
C ASP A 430 -9.91 -6.06 -10.35
N GLY A 431 -10.35 -4.85 -10.74
CA GLY A 431 -9.50 -3.92 -11.51
C GLY A 431 -8.14 -3.60 -10.86
N LEU A 432 -8.08 -3.37 -9.55
CA LEU A 432 -6.80 -3.19 -8.83
C LEU A 432 -5.95 -4.48 -8.83
N ARG A 433 -6.60 -5.63 -8.68
CA ARG A 433 -5.92 -6.93 -8.73
C ARG A 433 -5.31 -7.16 -10.11
N ASP A 434 -6.04 -6.86 -11.17
CA ASP A 434 -5.58 -7.07 -12.55
C ASP A 434 -4.44 -6.12 -12.90
N LEU A 435 -4.50 -4.86 -12.45
CA LEU A 435 -3.36 -3.95 -12.50
C LEU A 435 -2.10 -4.54 -11.82
N LEU A 436 -2.22 -5.05 -10.60
CA LEU A 436 -1.09 -5.65 -9.88
C LEU A 436 -0.50 -6.87 -10.61
N VAL A 437 -1.34 -7.65 -11.29
CA VAL A 437 -0.90 -8.77 -12.13
C VAL A 437 -0.17 -8.26 -13.37
N THR A 438 -0.73 -7.28 -14.09
CA THR A 438 -0.10 -6.63 -15.25
C THR A 438 1.29 -6.10 -14.90
N LEU A 439 1.42 -5.41 -13.77
CA LEU A 439 2.69 -4.87 -13.29
C LEU A 439 3.72 -5.96 -12.94
N LYS A 440 3.27 -7.04 -12.29
CA LYS A 440 4.13 -8.20 -11.96
C LYS A 440 4.65 -8.91 -13.21
N GLU A 441 3.86 -8.94 -14.28
CA GLU A 441 4.30 -9.51 -15.57
C GLU A 441 5.27 -8.60 -16.31
N GLN A 442 5.09 -7.28 -16.25
CA GLN A 442 6.01 -6.30 -16.82
C GLN A 442 7.37 -6.31 -16.10
N ASP A 443 7.38 -6.43 -14.77
CA ASP A 443 8.61 -6.54 -13.97
C ASP A 443 9.48 -7.73 -14.42
N LYS A 444 8.86 -8.90 -14.69
CA LYS A 444 9.57 -10.08 -15.22
C LYS A 444 10.23 -9.85 -16.58
N ARG A 445 9.77 -8.87 -17.36
CA ARG A 445 10.32 -8.52 -18.67
C ARG A 445 11.51 -7.53 -18.58
N GLY A 446 11.87 -7.09 -17.37
CA GLY A 446 13.04 -6.24 -17.11
C GLY A 446 12.77 -4.73 -17.21
N GLU A 447 11.51 -4.31 -17.30
CA GLU A 447 11.09 -2.91 -17.37
C GLU A 447 10.15 -2.57 -16.20
N PRO A 448 10.65 -2.50 -14.94
CA PRO A 448 9.80 -2.22 -13.79
C PRO A 448 9.15 -0.83 -13.93
N PRO A 449 7.81 -0.74 -13.91
CA PRO A 449 7.11 0.54 -13.95
C PRO A 449 7.47 1.44 -12.77
N ALA A 450 7.46 2.76 -12.97
CA ALA A 450 7.78 3.73 -11.93
C ALA A 450 6.88 3.60 -10.69
N TRP A 451 5.61 3.22 -10.87
CA TRP A 451 4.69 2.95 -9.76
C TRP A 451 5.20 1.84 -8.81
N LEU A 452 5.98 0.85 -9.29
CA LEU A 452 6.51 -0.23 -8.44
C LEU A 452 7.62 0.22 -7.49
N SER A 453 8.26 1.36 -7.76
CA SER A 453 9.27 1.92 -6.86
C SER A 453 8.67 2.35 -5.51
N SER A 454 7.46 2.92 -5.54
CA SER A 454 6.69 3.35 -4.36
C SER A 454 5.68 2.30 -3.87
N HIS A 455 5.09 1.53 -4.79
CA HIS A 455 4.03 0.53 -4.52
C HIS A 455 4.41 -0.85 -5.06
N PRO A 456 5.33 -1.59 -4.41
CA PRO A 456 5.78 -2.88 -4.91
C PRO A 456 4.60 -3.88 -5.04
N PRO A 457 4.44 -4.56 -6.18
CA PRO A 457 3.41 -5.57 -6.37
C PRO A 457 3.91 -6.86 -5.74
N THR A 458 3.25 -7.34 -4.69
CA THR A 458 3.62 -8.61 -4.07
C THR A 458 2.56 -9.65 -4.36
N GLY A 459 2.97 -10.92 -4.41
CA GLY A 459 2.01 -12.03 -4.46
C GLY A 459 1.01 -11.98 -3.29
N ASP A 460 1.43 -11.43 -2.15
CA ASP A 460 0.58 -11.27 -0.97
C ASP A 460 -0.46 -10.16 -1.15
N ARG A 461 -0.14 -9.05 -1.82
CA ARG A 461 -1.12 -7.99 -2.13
C ARG A 461 -2.20 -8.47 -3.11
N ILE A 462 -1.80 -9.18 -4.18
CA ILE A 462 -2.75 -9.78 -5.13
C ILE A 462 -3.71 -10.71 -4.37
N ARG A 463 -3.18 -11.63 -3.55
CA ARG A 463 -3.98 -12.55 -2.74
C ARG A 463 -4.91 -11.83 -1.77
N TYR A 464 -4.41 -10.77 -1.12
CA TYR A 464 -5.20 -9.96 -0.20
C TYR A 464 -6.39 -9.29 -0.89
N VAL A 465 -6.21 -8.72 -2.09
CA VAL A 465 -7.31 -8.13 -2.87
C VAL A 465 -8.31 -9.20 -3.32
N GLU A 466 -7.84 -10.37 -3.76
CA GLU A 466 -8.70 -11.52 -4.10
C GLU A 466 -9.56 -11.96 -2.90
N GLU A 467 -8.96 -12.10 -1.72
CA GLU A 467 -9.64 -12.40 -0.46
C GLU A 467 -10.66 -11.32 -0.06
N LEU A 468 -10.32 -10.04 -0.24
CA LEU A 468 -11.25 -8.93 0.00
C LEU A 468 -12.47 -9.00 -0.92
N ILE A 469 -12.27 -9.26 -2.20
CA ILE A 469 -13.35 -9.38 -3.18
C ILE A 469 -14.28 -10.53 -2.80
N GLN A 470 -13.71 -11.71 -2.51
CA GLN A 470 -14.49 -12.90 -2.14
C GLN A 470 -15.23 -12.70 -0.81
N ARG A 471 -14.53 -12.28 0.25
CA ARG A 471 -15.10 -12.15 1.60
C ARG A 471 -16.23 -11.14 1.67
N ASN A 472 -16.14 -10.04 0.92
CA ASN A 472 -17.16 -9.00 0.90
C ASN A 472 -18.22 -9.21 -0.19
N GLY A 473 -18.10 -10.27 -1.00
CA GLY A 473 -19.01 -10.51 -2.12
C GLY A 473 -19.00 -9.40 -3.18
N TYR A 474 -17.86 -8.72 -3.37
CA TYR A 474 -17.77 -7.66 -4.36
C TYR A 474 -17.87 -8.25 -5.77
N ASN A 475 -18.74 -7.64 -6.58
CA ASN A 475 -18.99 -8.14 -7.92
C ASN A 475 -17.80 -7.83 -8.85
N ARG A 476 -17.14 -8.89 -9.32
CA ARG A 476 -16.10 -8.80 -10.35
C ARG A 476 -16.62 -9.08 -11.77
N TYR A 477 -17.87 -9.53 -11.92
CA TYR A 477 -18.48 -9.86 -13.21
C TYR A 477 -19.38 -8.71 -13.67
N THR A 478 -18.79 -7.53 -13.79
CA THR A 478 -19.46 -6.26 -14.11
C THR A 478 -18.54 -5.40 -14.98
N TYR A 479 -18.95 -4.16 -15.27
CA TYR A 479 -18.32 -3.24 -16.21
C TYR A 479 -16.78 -3.16 -16.12
N GLU A 480 -16.12 -3.48 -17.24
CA GLU A 480 -14.67 -3.41 -17.47
C GLU A 480 -14.25 -2.15 -18.24
N GLY A 481 -15.10 -1.71 -19.17
CA GLY A 481 -14.86 -0.56 -20.04
C GLY A 481 -13.77 -0.77 -21.09
N VAL A 482 -13.62 -2.00 -21.62
CA VAL A 482 -12.53 -2.39 -22.53
C VAL A 482 -12.51 -1.56 -23.81
N ALA A 483 -13.65 -1.39 -24.48
CA ALA A 483 -13.72 -0.67 -25.75
C ALA A 483 -13.38 0.81 -25.60
N ARG A 484 -14.02 1.48 -24.63
CA ARG A 484 -13.79 2.90 -24.33
C ARG A 484 -12.34 3.15 -23.92
N HIS A 485 -11.77 2.28 -23.08
CA HIS A 485 -10.37 2.38 -22.69
C HIS A 485 -9.42 2.19 -23.87
N ALA A 486 -9.71 1.26 -24.79
CA ALA A 486 -8.91 1.05 -26.00
C ALA A 486 -8.83 2.30 -26.89
N GLU A 487 -9.93 3.03 -27.04
CA GLU A 487 -9.97 4.29 -27.79
C GLU A 487 -9.09 5.36 -27.13
N MET A 488 -9.14 5.46 -25.79
CA MET A 488 -8.33 6.40 -25.02
C MET A 488 -6.84 6.05 -25.07
N LYS A 489 -6.50 4.76 -24.96
CA LYS A 489 -5.14 4.23 -25.14
C LYS A 489 -4.57 4.66 -26.50
N ALA A 490 -5.29 4.40 -27.59
CA ALA A 490 -4.86 4.79 -28.94
C ALA A 490 -4.70 6.33 -29.11
N ARG A 491 -5.55 7.13 -28.44
CA ARG A 491 -5.43 8.59 -28.43
C ARG A 491 -4.18 9.05 -27.68
N VAL A 492 -3.93 8.50 -26.50
CA VAL A 492 -2.79 8.85 -25.66
C VAL A 492 -1.46 8.42 -26.29
N GLU A 493 -1.40 7.25 -26.92
CA GLU A 493 -0.22 6.79 -27.67
C GLU A 493 0.18 7.79 -28.76
N LYS A 494 -0.79 8.33 -29.51
CA LYS A 494 -0.52 9.38 -30.52
C LYS A 494 0.07 10.65 -29.89
N ILE A 495 -0.44 11.07 -28.74
CA ILE A 495 0.05 12.25 -28.00
C ILE A 495 1.50 12.01 -27.54
N LEU A 496 1.80 10.83 -27.00
CA LEU A 496 3.16 10.46 -26.56
C LEU A 496 4.15 10.43 -27.73
N ILE A 497 3.76 9.83 -28.87
CA ILE A 497 4.59 9.83 -30.09
C ILE A 497 4.87 11.26 -30.57
N GLN A 498 3.86 12.14 -30.58
CA GLN A 498 4.03 13.54 -30.96
C GLN A 498 5.03 14.27 -30.05
N LYS A 499 4.96 14.06 -28.73
CA LYS A 499 5.92 14.59 -27.76
C LYS A 499 7.35 14.15 -28.09
N GLU A 500 7.56 12.88 -28.37
CA GLU A 500 8.88 12.32 -28.70
C GLU A 500 9.45 12.95 -29.97
N LEU A 501 8.64 13.09 -31.01
CA LEU A 501 9.03 13.72 -32.28
C LEU A 501 9.41 15.19 -32.10
N ILE A 502 8.66 15.95 -31.30
CA ILE A 502 8.97 17.36 -30.99
C ILE A 502 10.28 17.45 -30.21
N THR A 503 10.48 16.57 -29.23
CA THR A 503 11.68 16.53 -28.39
C THR A 503 12.92 16.21 -29.23
N LYS A 504 12.85 15.23 -30.13
CA LYS A 504 13.94 14.89 -31.07
C LYS A 504 14.29 16.07 -31.97
N LYS A 505 13.29 16.77 -32.53
CA LYS A 505 13.52 17.97 -33.37
C LYS A 505 14.22 19.11 -32.64
N LYS A 506 13.94 19.31 -31.34
CA LYS A 506 14.62 20.33 -30.52
C LYS A 506 16.08 19.99 -30.21
N HIS A 507 16.47 18.72 -30.19
CA HIS A 507 17.86 18.30 -29.95
C HIS A 507 18.75 18.32 -31.20
N HIS A 508 18.15 18.44 -32.39
CA HIS A 508 18.86 18.50 -33.69
C HIS A 508 19.00 19.93 -34.23
N ARG A 509 18.53 20.93 -33.49
CA ARG A 509 18.73 22.37 -33.74
C ARG A 509 19.57 22.92 -32.61
#